data_AF-A0A653DX87-F1
#
_entry.id   AF-A0A653DX87-F1
#
_cell.length_a   1.000
_cell.length_b   1.000
_cell.length_c   1.000
_cell.angle_alpha   90.00
_cell.angle_beta   90.00
_cell.angle_gamma   90.00
#
_symmetry.space_group_name_H-M   'P 1'
#
loop_
_entity.id
_entity.type
_entity.pdbx_description
1 polymer ?
#
loop_
_entity_poly.entity_id
_entity_poly.type
_entity_poly.pdbx_seq_one_letter_code
_entity_poly.pdbx_strand_id
1 'polypeptide(L)'
;CEQCDYKCCRKNDLNIHRLTHDVDGIYKKYKCDLCDYKTHFNRNLRQHQWVHDVEGINKKYKCEQCDYKCYQKSALNDVEGINKKYKCEQCDYKSCRKKDLNKHRLTHDTEGIYKKYKCHLCDYKTHFSSSLKKHQLVHDGKGTDEKYKRKQCDY
;
A
#
# COMPACT_ATOMS: atom_id res chain seq x y z
N CYS A 1 -19.36 13.30 -7.35
CA CYS A 1 -19.90 11.95 -7.12
C CYS A 1 -21.02 12.11 -6.10
N GLU A 2 -22.08 11.34 -6.15
CA GLU A 2 -23.19 11.49 -5.20
C GLU A 2 -22.86 10.93 -3.80
N GLN A 3 -21.85 10.07 -3.72
CA GLN A 3 -21.45 9.37 -2.48
C GLN A 3 -20.17 9.95 -1.85
N CYS A 4 -19.49 10.90 -2.51
CA CYS A 4 -18.30 11.56 -1.98
C CYS A 4 -17.94 12.83 -2.77
N ASP A 5 -16.97 13.59 -2.27
CA ASP A 5 -16.54 14.87 -2.85
C ASP A 5 -15.77 14.76 -4.18
N TYR A 6 -15.59 13.56 -4.73
CA TYR A 6 -14.88 13.37 -5.99
C TYR A 6 -15.58 14.09 -7.15
N LYS A 7 -14.83 14.91 -7.90
CA LYS A 7 -15.31 15.66 -9.07
C LYS A 7 -14.46 15.31 -10.30
N CYS A 8 -15.11 15.19 -11.45
CA CYS A 8 -14.46 14.99 -12.74
C CYS A 8 -15.27 15.65 -13.85
N CYS A 9 -14.61 16.02 -14.96
CA CYS A 9 -15.27 16.69 -16.09
C CYS A 9 -15.89 15.72 -17.11
N ARG A 10 -15.56 14.42 -17.06
CA ARG A 10 -16.07 13.41 -18.00
C ARG A 10 -17.01 12.45 -17.30
N LYS A 11 -18.16 12.16 -17.94
CA LYS A 11 -19.14 11.19 -17.46
C LYS A 11 -18.55 9.78 -17.31
N ASN A 12 -17.66 9.38 -18.23
CA ASN A 12 -17.00 8.08 -18.15
C ASN A 12 -16.11 7.94 -16.90
N ASP A 13 -15.37 8.98 -16.55
CA ASP A 13 -14.52 8.99 -15.35
C ASP A 13 -15.38 8.90 -14.08
N LEU A 14 -16.55 9.55 -14.07
CA LEU A 14 -17.50 9.43 -12.97
C LEU A 14 -18.05 8.01 -12.85
N ASN A 15 -18.40 7.36 -13.97
CA ASN A 15 -18.87 5.98 -13.98
C ASN A 15 -17.80 5.00 -13.48
N ILE A 16 -16.55 5.18 -13.90
CA ILE A 16 -15.41 4.41 -13.42
C ILE A 16 -15.21 4.63 -11.91
N HIS A 17 -15.25 5.88 -11.46
CA HIS A 17 -15.15 6.22 -10.05
C HIS A 17 -16.26 5.57 -9.22
N ARG A 18 -17.50 5.51 -9.72
CA ARG A 18 -18.61 4.86 -8.98
C ARG A 18 -18.33 3.40 -8.62
N LEU A 19 -17.50 2.71 -9.40
CA LEU A 19 -17.08 1.33 -9.11
C LEU A 19 -16.21 1.24 -7.83
N THR A 20 -15.62 2.34 -7.36
CA THR A 20 -14.90 2.34 -6.06
C THR A 20 -15.85 2.26 -4.87
N HIS A 21 -17.13 2.55 -5.06
CA HIS A 21 -18.17 2.43 -4.05
C HIS A 21 -18.90 1.08 -4.10
N ASP A 22 -18.51 0.18 -5.02
CA ASP A 22 -19.02 -1.20 -5.04
C ASP A 22 -18.33 -2.07 -3.98
N VAL A 23 -18.71 -1.85 -2.73
CA VAL A 23 -18.17 -2.56 -1.56
C VAL A 23 -18.47 -4.06 -1.65
N ASP A 24 -19.68 -4.40 -2.08
CA ASP A 24 -20.16 -5.80 -2.21
C ASP A 24 -19.58 -6.51 -3.44
N GLY A 25 -18.96 -5.77 -4.36
CA GLY A 25 -18.34 -6.32 -5.56
C GLY A 25 -19.34 -6.86 -6.59
N ILE A 26 -20.60 -6.40 -6.53
CA ILE A 26 -21.71 -6.82 -7.41
C ILE A 26 -21.37 -6.54 -8.88
N TYR A 27 -20.66 -5.44 -9.15
CA TYR A 27 -20.27 -5.00 -10.49
C TYR A 27 -18.88 -5.49 -10.92
N LYS A 28 -18.22 -6.36 -10.14
CA LYS A 28 -16.96 -7.01 -10.54
C LYS A 28 -17.24 -8.14 -11.54
N LYS A 29 -17.41 -7.75 -12.81
CA LYS A 29 -17.77 -8.67 -13.90
C LYS A 29 -16.63 -9.59 -14.35
N TYR A 30 -15.38 -9.20 -14.13
CA TYR A 30 -14.22 -9.98 -14.57
C TYR A 30 -13.71 -10.85 -13.42
N LYS A 31 -13.76 -12.16 -13.60
CA LYS A 31 -13.39 -13.16 -12.58
C LYS A 31 -12.19 -13.96 -13.07
N CYS A 32 -11.30 -14.34 -12.16
CA CYS A 32 -10.26 -15.30 -12.45
C CYS A 32 -10.84 -16.71 -12.42
N ASP A 33 -10.46 -17.54 -13.38
CA ASP A 33 -10.91 -18.93 -13.43
C ASP A 33 -10.08 -19.84 -12.52
N LEU A 34 -8.96 -19.34 -12.00
CA LEU A 34 -7.99 -20.09 -11.20
C LEU A 34 -8.04 -19.77 -9.70
N CYS A 35 -8.72 -18.69 -9.30
CA CYS A 35 -8.93 -18.32 -7.90
C CYS A 35 -10.12 -17.38 -7.73
N ASP A 36 -10.47 -17.04 -6.48
CA ASP A 36 -11.62 -16.18 -6.17
C ASP A 36 -11.44 -14.69 -6.53
N TYR A 37 -10.34 -14.31 -7.21
CA TYR A 37 -10.09 -12.92 -7.58
C TYR A 37 -11.14 -12.41 -8.58
N LYS A 38 -11.72 -11.24 -8.27
CA LYS A 38 -12.69 -10.54 -9.13
C LYS A 38 -12.36 -9.06 -9.23
N THR A 39 -12.63 -8.46 -10.39
CA THR A 39 -12.34 -7.05 -10.64
C THR A 39 -13.33 -6.40 -11.60
N HIS A 40 -13.38 -5.07 -11.56
CA HIS A 40 -14.21 -4.24 -12.44
C HIS A 40 -13.60 -4.04 -13.83
N PHE A 41 -12.30 -4.25 -13.99
CA PHE A 41 -11.57 -3.92 -15.20
C PHE A 41 -10.88 -5.15 -15.79
N ASN A 42 -11.14 -5.45 -17.07
CA ASN A 42 -10.51 -6.58 -17.76
C ASN A 42 -8.97 -6.50 -17.71
N ARG A 43 -8.40 -5.30 -17.83
CA ARG A 43 -6.96 -5.07 -17.72
C ARG A 43 -6.38 -5.58 -16.39
N ASN A 44 -7.11 -5.39 -15.30
CA ASN A 44 -6.68 -5.85 -13.98
C ASN A 44 -6.76 -7.37 -13.89
N LEU A 45 -7.78 -8.00 -14.49
CA LEU A 45 -7.88 -9.46 -14.57
C LEU A 45 -6.72 -10.05 -15.38
N ARG A 46 -6.44 -9.51 -16.57
CA ARG A 46 -5.31 -9.93 -17.40
C ARG A 46 -3.98 -9.81 -16.66
N GLN A 47 -3.80 -8.72 -15.92
CA GLN A 47 -2.61 -8.53 -15.09
C GLN A 47 -2.56 -9.52 -13.92
N HIS A 48 -3.69 -9.78 -13.27
CA HIS A 48 -3.77 -10.73 -12.17
C HIS A 48 -3.45 -12.16 -12.62
N GLN A 49 -3.84 -12.56 -13.84
CA GLN A 49 -3.51 -13.88 -14.39
C GLN A 49 -2.01 -14.19 -14.39
N TRP A 50 -1.15 -13.17 -14.40
CA TRP A 50 0.30 -13.34 -14.27
C TRP A 50 0.75 -13.87 -12.90
N VAL A 51 -0.09 -13.80 -11.87
CA VAL A 51 0.18 -14.44 -10.57
C VAL A 51 0.13 -15.96 -10.68
N HIS A 52 -0.67 -16.48 -11.62
CA HIS A 52 -0.77 -17.91 -11.92
C HIS A 52 0.22 -18.37 -13.00
N ASP A 53 1.04 -17.47 -13.53
CA ASP A 53 2.07 -17.78 -14.51
C ASP A 53 3.33 -18.35 -13.81
N VAL A 54 3.29 -19.66 -13.56
CA VAL A 54 4.35 -20.42 -12.89
C VAL A 54 5.65 -20.39 -13.68
N GLU A 55 5.58 -20.34 -15.00
CA GLU A 55 6.74 -20.36 -15.91
C GLU A 55 7.33 -18.95 -16.15
N GLY A 56 6.61 -17.90 -15.73
CA GLY A 56 7.04 -16.52 -15.87
C GLY A 56 7.12 -16.04 -17.32
N ILE A 57 6.42 -16.70 -18.25
CA ILE A 57 6.37 -16.39 -19.68
C ILE A 57 5.93 -14.93 -19.91
N ASN A 58 5.07 -14.41 -19.05
CA ASN A 58 4.50 -13.07 -19.14
C ASN A 58 5.34 -11.99 -18.43
N LYS A 59 6.48 -12.35 -17.82
CA LYS A 59 7.39 -11.38 -17.22
C LYS A 59 8.25 -10.70 -18.30
N LYS A 60 7.66 -9.72 -18.99
CA LYS A 60 8.26 -9.00 -20.13
C LYS A 60 9.43 -8.09 -19.77
N TYR A 61 9.54 -7.67 -18.50
CA TYR A 61 10.54 -6.72 -18.06
C TYR A 61 11.59 -7.44 -17.22
N LYS A 62 12.82 -7.53 -17.74
CA LYS A 62 13.97 -8.15 -17.07
C LYS A 62 14.93 -7.06 -16.60
N CYS A 63 15.44 -7.20 -15.38
CA CYS A 63 16.53 -6.38 -14.88
C CYS A 63 17.83 -6.73 -15.59
N GLU A 64 18.57 -5.73 -16.06
CA GLU A 64 19.87 -5.95 -16.69
C GLU A 64 20.97 -6.30 -15.67
N GLN A 65 20.75 -6.01 -14.38
CA GLN A 65 21.76 -6.14 -13.32
C GLN A 65 21.52 -7.34 -12.39
N CYS A 66 20.40 -8.05 -12.55
CA CYS A 66 20.11 -9.28 -11.81
C CYS A 66 19.08 -10.13 -12.54
N ASP A 67 18.83 -11.35 -12.08
CA ASP A 67 17.84 -12.25 -12.71
C ASP A 67 16.38 -11.89 -12.43
N TYR A 68 16.11 -10.73 -11.82
CA TYR A 68 14.75 -10.27 -11.54
C TYR A 68 13.98 -10.02 -12.84
N LYS A 69 12.80 -10.62 -12.95
CA LYS A 69 11.85 -10.40 -14.04
C LYS A 69 10.48 -10.04 -13.45
N CYS A 70 9.80 -9.11 -14.11
CA CYS A 70 8.47 -8.69 -13.71
C CYS A 70 7.61 -8.36 -14.93
N TYR A 71 6.32 -8.18 -14.70
CA TYR A 71 5.33 -7.95 -15.74
C TYR A 71 4.96 -6.44 -15.89
N GLN A 72 5.45 -5.59 -14.98
CA GLN A 72 5.17 -4.16 -14.94
C GLN A 72 6.49 -3.36 -15.05
N LYS A 73 6.58 -2.45 -16.02
CA LYS A 73 7.74 -1.55 -16.15
C LYS A 73 8.00 -0.73 -14.89
N SER A 74 6.94 -0.32 -14.17
CA SER A 74 7.08 0.37 -12.88
C SER A 74 7.79 -0.47 -11.83
N ALA A 75 7.47 -1.78 -11.75
CA ALA A 75 8.12 -2.70 -10.84
C ALA A 75 9.58 -2.95 -11.24
N LEU A 76 9.88 -2.97 -12.55
CA LEU A 76 11.25 -3.01 -13.04
C LEU A 76 12.01 -1.74 -12.64
N ASN A 77 11.45 -0.55 -12.87
CA ASN A 77 12.06 0.72 -12.49
C ASN A 77 12.37 0.83 -10.99
N ASP A 78 11.61 0.12 -10.14
CA ASP A 78 11.86 0.07 -8.71
C ASP A 78 13.11 -0.75 -8.36
N VAL A 79 13.34 -1.85 -9.10
CA VAL A 79 14.51 -2.73 -8.96
C VAL A 79 15.72 -2.17 -9.69
N GLU A 80 15.52 -1.64 -10.90
CA GLU A 80 16.52 -0.91 -11.69
C GLU A 80 16.77 0.51 -11.16
N GLY A 81 16.10 0.90 -10.09
CA GLY A 81 16.33 2.11 -9.31
C GLY A 81 17.68 2.12 -8.58
N ILE A 82 18.75 1.64 -9.22
CA ILE A 82 20.16 1.75 -8.79
C ILE A 82 20.54 3.22 -8.56
N ASN A 83 19.88 4.16 -9.23
CA ASN A 83 19.88 5.55 -8.78
C ASN A 83 18.76 5.74 -7.76
N LYS A 84 19.07 5.68 -6.47
CA LYS A 84 18.19 6.12 -5.38
C LYS A 84 17.90 7.63 -5.53
N LYS A 85 17.02 7.99 -6.49
CA LYS A 85 16.79 9.36 -6.98
C LYS A 85 16.28 10.29 -5.88
N TYR A 86 15.56 9.73 -4.92
CA TYR A 86 14.95 10.48 -3.84
C TYR A 86 15.83 10.38 -2.59
N LYS A 87 16.51 11.47 -2.26
CA LYS A 87 17.39 11.57 -1.07
C LYS A 87 16.65 12.27 0.06
N CYS A 88 16.89 11.85 1.30
CA CYS A 88 16.51 12.62 2.46
C CYS A 88 17.46 13.81 2.63
N GLU A 89 16.94 14.95 3.02
CA GLU A 89 17.74 16.15 3.30
C GLU A 89 18.31 16.16 4.73
N GLN A 90 17.77 15.30 5.60
CA GLN A 90 18.10 15.25 7.03
C GLN A 90 19.02 14.07 7.40
N CYS A 91 19.26 13.13 6.48
CA CYS A 91 20.18 12.00 6.69
C CYS A 91 20.55 11.35 5.35
N ASP A 92 21.44 10.35 5.38
CA ASP A 92 21.93 9.64 4.19
C ASP A 92 20.92 8.66 3.56
N TYR A 93 19.68 8.61 4.07
CA TYR A 93 18.66 7.73 3.52
C TYR A 93 18.31 8.13 2.08
N LYS A 94 18.21 7.13 1.20
CA LYS A 94 17.79 7.31 -0.20
C LYS A 94 16.84 6.21 -0.61
N SER A 95 15.89 6.53 -1.49
CA SER A 95 14.89 5.59 -2.01
C SER A 95 14.73 5.72 -3.53
N CYS A 96 14.33 4.63 -4.18
CA CYS A 96 13.91 4.60 -5.57
C CYS A 96 12.47 5.15 -5.78
N ARG A 97 11.67 5.26 -4.70
CA ARG A 97 10.27 5.69 -4.75
C ARG A 97 10.01 6.91 -3.88
N LYS A 98 9.37 7.95 -4.44
CA LYS A 98 8.99 9.17 -3.72
C LYS A 98 8.10 8.90 -2.51
N LYS A 99 7.15 7.95 -2.61
CA LYS A 99 6.28 7.57 -1.50
C LYS A 99 7.05 7.03 -0.30
N ASP A 100 8.13 6.30 -0.54
CA ASP A 100 8.92 5.69 0.52
C ASP A 100 9.87 6.72 1.16
N LEU A 101 10.38 7.68 0.38
CA LEU A 101 11.04 8.87 0.95
C LEU A 101 10.08 9.67 1.83
N ASN A 102 8.85 9.93 1.38
CA ASN A 102 7.85 10.66 2.17
C ASN A 102 7.51 9.94 3.48
N LYS A 103 7.36 8.61 3.45
CA LYS A 103 7.18 7.81 4.67
C LYS A 103 8.40 7.91 5.58
N HIS A 104 9.61 7.79 5.03
CA HIS A 104 10.84 7.94 5.79
C HIS A 104 10.94 9.34 6.44
N ARG A 105 10.53 10.42 5.77
CA ARG A 105 10.52 11.76 6.39
C ARG A 105 9.70 11.83 7.68
N LEU A 106 8.68 10.98 7.84
CA LEU A 106 7.91 10.89 9.07
C LEU A 106 8.69 10.30 10.23
N THR A 107 9.82 9.63 10.00
CA THR A 107 10.70 9.16 11.09
C THR A 107 11.49 10.27 11.75
N HIS A 108 11.64 11.41 11.05
CA HIS A 108 12.28 12.61 11.59
C HIS A 108 11.28 13.55 12.29
N ASP A 109 10.00 13.18 12.33
CA ASP A 109 8.99 13.90 13.10
C ASP A 109 9.11 13.53 14.59
N THR A 110 10.04 14.20 15.26
CA THR A 110 10.33 14.03 16.69
C THR A 110 9.19 14.56 17.57
N GLU A 111 8.54 15.64 17.16
CA GLU A 111 7.42 16.28 17.85
C GLU A 111 6.11 15.48 17.69
N GLY A 112 6.05 14.59 16.70
CA GLY A 112 4.90 13.73 16.44
C GLY A 112 3.69 14.49 15.87
N ILE A 113 3.91 15.67 15.30
CA ILE A 113 2.88 16.54 14.70
C ILE A 113 2.09 15.78 13.62
N TYR A 114 2.76 14.93 12.86
CA TYR A 114 2.20 14.16 11.76
C TYR A 114 1.73 12.76 12.18
N LYS A 115 1.68 12.43 13.48
CA LYS A 115 1.10 11.15 13.97
C LYS A 115 -0.42 11.21 13.92
N LYS A 116 -0.97 10.92 12.73
CA LYS A 116 -2.41 10.99 12.46
C LYS A 116 -3.19 9.79 13.01
N TYR A 117 -2.53 8.66 13.23
CA TYR A 117 -3.19 7.43 13.68
C TYR A 117 -3.05 7.30 15.19
N LYS A 118 -4.17 7.32 15.90
CA LYS A 118 -4.23 7.28 17.37
C LYS A 118 -4.99 6.02 17.81
N CYS A 119 -4.51 5.38 18.86
CA CYS A 119 -5.27 4.35 19.55
C CYS A 119 -6.43 5.01 20.30
N HIS A 120 -7.59 4.35 20.30
CA HIS A 120 -8.75 4.79 21.08
C HIS A 120 -8.77 4.21 22.50
N LEU A 121 -7.86 3.28 22.82
CA LEU A 121 -7.75 2.62 24.13
C LEU A 121 -6.59 3.15 24.99
N CYS A 122 -5.64 3.86 24.39
CA CYS A 122 -4.50 4.44 25.11
C CYS A 122 -3.90 5.61 24.32
N ASP A 123 -2.90 6.28 24.91
CA ASP A 123 -2.24 7.44 24.30
C ASP A 123 -1.30 7.12 23.14
N TYR A 124 -1.27 5.87 22.66
CA TYR A 124 -0.41 5.48 21.54
C TYR A 124 -0.80 6.22 20.25
N LYS A 125 0.20 6.85 19.60
CA LYS A 125 0.05 7.53 18.31
C LYS A 125 1.17 7.13 17.36
N THR A 126 0.85 7.04 16.07
CA THR A 126 1.80 6.64 15.03
C THR A 126 1.53 7.30 13.68
N HIS A 127 2.56 7.32 12.83
CA HIS A 127 2.50 7.82 11.45
C HIS A 127 1.86 6.83 10.48
N PHE A 128 1.75 5.56 10.86
CA PHE A 128 1.34 4.49 9.96
C PHE A 128 0.14 3.71 10.50
N SER A 129 -0.92 3.61 9.70
CA SER A 129 -2.10 2.81 10.04
C SER A 129 -1.78 1.35 10.32
N SER A 130 -0.81 0.77 9.62
CA SER A 130 -0.34 -0.60 9.84
C SER A 130 0.25 -0.78 11.24
N SER A 131 0.97 0.22 11.75
CA SER A 131 1.53 0.18 13.10
C SER A 131 0.44 0.30 14.16
N LEU A 132 -0.59 1.12 13.91
CA LEU A 132 -1.77 1.19 14.78
C LEU A 132 -2.51 -0.15 14.84
N LYS A 133 -2.75 -0.78 13.68
CA LYS A 133 -3.39 -2.11 13.63
C LYS A 133 -2.62 -3.16 14.41
N LYS A 134 -1.28 -3.19 14.26
CA LYS A 134 -0.43 -4.10 15.03
C LYS A 134 -0.49 -3.81 16.52
N HIS A 135 -0.47 -2.53 16.90
CA HIS A 135 -0.59 -2.11 18.29
C HIS A 135 -1.95 -2.51 18.90
N GLN A 136 -3.06 -2.40 18.15
CA GLN A 136 -4.38 -2.80 18.63
C GLN A 136 -4.44 -4.29 19.04
N LEU A 137 -3.67 -5.16 18.39
CA LEU A 137 -3.58 -6.58 18.78
C LEU A 137 -3.02 -6.78 20.19
N VAL A 138 -2.28 -5.82 20.74
CA VAL A 138 -1.79 -5.85 22.13
C VAL A 138 -2.97 -5.75 23.10
N HIS A 139 -3.97 -4.92 22.79
CA HIS A 139 -5.18 -4.80 23.60
C HIS A 139 -6.07 -6.04 23.52
N ASP A 140 -6.07 -6.72 22.38
CA ASP A 140 -6.80 -7.99 22.18
C ASP A 140 -6.05 -9.21 22.75
N GLY A 141 -4.92 -9.02 23.43
CA GLY A 141 -4.10 -10.09 23.99
C GLY A 141 -3.37 -10.96 22.95
N LYS A 142 -3.37 -10.57 21.68
CA LYS A 142 -2.77 -11.29 20.53
C LYS A 142 -1.45 -10.66 20.05
N GLY A 143 -0.97 -9.62 20.71
CA GLY A 143 0.24 -8.87 20.31
C GLY A 143 1.54 -9.42 20.91
N THR A 144 2.57 -9.58 20.07
CA THR A 144 3.93 -10.01 20.45
C THR A 144 4.88 -8.85 20.76
N ASP A 145 4.40 -7.60 20.85
CA ASP A 145 5.25 -6.42 21.00
C ASP A 145 5.46 -6.07 22.48
N GLU A 146 6.58 -6.53 23.04
CA GLU A 146 6.96 -6.34 24.44
C GLU A 146 7.21 -4.87 24.81
N LYS A 147 7.45 -3.96 23.85
CA LYS A 147 7.69 -2.54 24.13
C LYS A 147 6.46 -1.79 24.64
N TYR A 148 5.25 -2.31 24.41
CA TYR A 148 4.00 -1.65 24.83
C TYR A 148 3.31 -2.35 26.01
N LYS A 149 3.81 -3.51 26.47
CA LYS A 149 3.35 -4.15 27.72
C LYS A 149 3.75 -3.39 28.98
N ARG A 150 4.65 -2.40 28.88
CA ARG A 150 5.23 -1.67 30.02
C ARG A 150 4.84 -0.19 30.04
N LYS A 151 3.56 0.08 29.89
CA LYS A 151 2.92 1.18 30.62
C LYS A 151 1.62 0.60 31.17
N GLN A 152 1.79 -0.03 32.34
CA GLN A 152 0.69 -0.42 33.20
C GLN A 152 -0.26 0.78 33.31
N CYS A 153 -1.54 0.45 33.19
CA CYS A 153 -2.61 1.14 33.89
C CYS A 153 -2.17 1.38 35.33
N ASP A 154 -1.66 2.58 35.61
CA ASP A 154 -1.51 3.14 36.95
C ASP A 154 -1.68 4.66 36.80
N TYR A 155 -2.95 5.08 36.66
CA TYR A 155 -3.56 6.13 37.47
C TYR A 155 -5.08 6.10 37.28
#